data_AF-A0A3N0APV7-F1
#
_entry.id   AF-A0A3N0APV7-F1
#
_cell.length_a   1.000
_cell.length_b   1.000
_cell.length_c   1.000
_cell.angle_alpha   90.00
_cell.angle_beta   90.00
_cell.angle_gamma   90.00
#
_symmetry.space_group_name_H-M   'P 1'
#
loop_
_entity.id
_entity.type
_entity.pdbx_description
1 polymer ?
#
loop_
_entity_poly.entity_id
_entity_poly.type
_entity_poly.pdbx_seq_one_letter_code
_entity_poly.pdbx_strand_id
1 'polypeptide(L)'
;MWQGMAITGRCAIDGIADCPGNVFSVAGDIGMSLFASFGNELSYEDAIQLDEAFAATHVNYGKAPLFNGAPHEDSSWESRKEFIFSSGLSIEETVERIRSVDGTATDFGVAERTALWRDYWLEYINIFNVLTGTHPDSVATVFVGRQAIEIGFKYLLFKNTYHFPKTHDLGVLSREFLSAYGVGGKYLEYVDDFCVLYCKYLEGGNPEYFRFPEYKSNNYFAGTCLDLKWLCHNFALILLKLIHFDHLDAVFK
;
A
#
# COMPACT_ATOMS: atom_id res chain seq x y z
N MET A 1 22.06 40.90 44.28
CA MET A 1 21.71 42.07 45.11
C MET A 1 20.36 42.58 44.60
N TRP A 2 19.41 42.78 45.50
CA TRP A 2 17.98 42.99 45.26
C TRP A 2 17.63 44.26 44.46
N GLN A 3 16.47 44.22 43.77
CA GLN A 3 15.35 45.19 43.71
C GLN A 3 14.65 45.09 42.33
N GLY A 4 13.32 45.12 42.17
CA GLY A 4 12.23 45.47 43.08
C GLY A 4 10.85 45.27 42.42
N MET A 5 9.83 45.53 43.21
CA MET A 5 8.40 45.25 43.07
C MET A 5 7.64 45.92 41.91
N ALA A 6 6.65 45.16 41.40
CA ALA A 6 5.22 45.45 41.15
C ALA A 6 4.76 46.84 40.65
N ILE A 7 3.83 46.84 39.69
CA ILE A 7 2.60 47.68 39.71
C ILE A 7 1.47 46.96 38.95
N THR A 8 0.30 47.05 39.56
CA THR A 8 -1.04 46.60 39.17
C THR A 8 -1.67 47.42 38.04
N GLY A 9 -2.58 46.82 37.27
CA GLY A 9 -3.55 47.56 36.47
C GLY A 9 -4.73 46.70 36.05
N ARG A 10 -5.83 46.75 36.82
CA ARG A 10 -7.16 46.36 36.33
C ARG A 10 -7.67 47.44 35.38
N CYS A 11 -8.20 47.05 34.24
CA CYS A 11 -9.30 47.77 33.62
C CYS A 11 -10.25 46.73 33.01
N ALA A 12 -11.45 46.64 33.57
CA ALA A 12 -12.56 45.93 32.97
C ALA A 12 -13.25 46.88 31.99
N ILE A 13 -13.54 46.41 30.78
CA ILE A 13 -14.55 47.01 29.91
C ILE A 13 -15.33 45.87 29.25
N ASP A 14 -16.63 45.85 29.51
CA ASP A 14 -17.61 44.95 28.95
C ASP A 14 -17.86 45.20 27.45
N GLY A 15 -18.10 44.11 26.71
CA GLY A 15 -19.08 44.01 25.61
C GLY A 15 -18.84 44.81 24.32
N ILE A 16 -18.67 44.09 23.20
CA ILE A 16 -19.58 44.09 22.02
C ILE A 16 -18.99 43.11 20.99
N ALA A 17 -19.89 42.31 20.42
CA ALA A 17 -19.62 41.29 19.42
C ALA A 17 -19.17 41.89 18.08
N ASP A 18 -18.20 41.25 17.44
CA ASP A 18 -18.09 41.14 15.98
C ASP A 18 -17.27 39.89 15.63
N CYS A 19 -17.93 38.90 15.03
CA CYS A 19 -17.27 37.89 14.19
C CYS A 19 -17.22 38.50 12.79
N PRO A 20 -16.08 38.51 12.05
CA PRO A 20 -15.58 37.27 11.46
C PRO A 20 -14.05 37.23 11.31
N GLY A 21 -13.48 36.06 11.58
CA GLY A 21 -12.06 35.82 11.34
C GLY A 21 -11.61 34.62 12.12
N ASN A 22 -12.10 33.43 11.73
CA ASN A 22 -11.39 32.21 12.08
C ASN A 22 -10.04 32.25 11.35
N VAL A 23 -9.07 32.91 11.99
CA VAL A 23 -7.67 32.58 11.81
C VAL A 23 -7.56 31.13 12.22
N PHE A 24 -7.51 30.25 11.22
CA PHE A 24 -7.09 28.87 11.42
C PHE A 24 -5.68 28.93 12.00
N SER A 25 -5.58 28.82 13.32
CA SER A 25 -4.35 28.45 14.00
C SER A 25 -4.04 27.01 13.62
N VAL A 26 -3.30 26.82 12.54
CA VAL A 26 -2.56 25.58 12.29
C VAL A 26 -1.21 25.74 12.97
N ALA A 27 -1.23 25.68 14.30
CA ALA A 27 -0.03 25.51 15.10
C ALA A 27 -0.40 24.76 16.38
N GLY A 28 -1.13 23.65 16.21
CA GLY A 28 -0.90 22.51 17.10
C GLY A 28 0.31 21.80 16.54
N ASP A 29 1.47 21.94 17.19
CA ASP A 29 2.59 21.04 16.95
C ASP A 29 2.04 19.62 17.08
N ILE A 30 1.84 18.94 15.95
CA ILE A 30 1.65 17.50 15.96
C ILE A 30 3.02 17.00 16.38
N GLY A 31 3.19 16.74 17.68
CA GLY A 31 4.39 16.12 18.23
C GLY A 31 4.50 14.68 17.71
N MET A 32 4.74 14.53 16.40
CA MET A 32 5.05 13.26 15.78
C MET A 32 6.54 13.04 16.01
N SER A 33 6.87 12.03 16.79
CA SER A 33 8.19 11.40 16.73
C SER A 33 8.30 10.70 15.38
N LEU A 34 8.78 11.45 14.38
CA LEU A 34 8.92 10.96 13.02
C LEU A 34 9.87 9.75 13.04
N PHE A 35 9.45 8.63 12.44
CA PHE A 35 10.29 7.43 12.31
C PHE A 35 10.76 6.83 13.64
N ALA A 36 9.98 6.92 14.71
CA ALA A 36 10.32 6.37 16.03
C ALA A 36 10.66 4.87 16.05
N SER A 37 10.16 4.10 15.08
CA SER A 37 10.52 2.69 14.88
C SER A 37 12.02 2.48 14.60
N PHE A 38 12.74 3.53 14.21
CA PHE A 38 14.18 3.54 13.97
C PHE A 38 14.95 4.19 15.14
N GLY A 39 14.38 4.21 16.35
CA GLY A 39 15.07 4.66 17.57
C GLY A 39 15.14 6.18 17.76
N ASN A 40 14.53 6.99 16.87
CA ASN A 40 14.72 8.44 16.80
C ASN A 40 16.17 8.88 16.57
N GLU A 41 17.02 8.00 16.04
CA GLU A 41 18.46 8.26 15.83
C GLU A 41 18.78 8.77 14.42
N LEU A 42 17.79 8.80 13.53
CA LEU A 42 17.96 9.25 12.15
C LEU A 42 18.24 10.76 12.07
N SER A 43 19.30 11.12 11.34
CA SER A 43 19.66 12.49 11.01
C SER A 43 19.57 12.73 9.50
N TYR A 44 19.23 13.96 9.10
CA TYR A 44 19.28 14.37 7.69
C TYR A 44 20.73 14.41 7.14
N GLU A 45 21.73 14.35 8.03
CA GLU A 45 23.16 14.33 7.70
C GLU A 45 23.71 12.90 7.51
N ASP A 46 22.92 11.87 7.85
CA ASP A 46 23.34 10.48 7.70
C ASP A 46 23.58 10.14 6.23
N ALA A 47 24.68 9.42 5.98
CA ALA A 47 25.00 8.98 4.63
C ALA A 47 24.00 7.92 4.15
N ILE A 48 23.53 8.05 2.92
CA ILE A 48 22.67 7.06 2.27
C ILE A 48 23.50 5.81 1.93
N GLN A 49 23.03 4.64 2.37
CA GLN A 49 23.63 3.34 2.05
C GLN A 49 23.20 2.89 0.64
N LEU A 50 24.07 3.14 -0.36
CA LEU A 50 23.78 2.84 -1.76
C LEU A 50 23.93 1.36 -2.14
N ASP A 51 24.68 0.59 -1.36
CA ASP A 51 24.93 -0.83 -1.61
C ASP A 51 23.65 -1.66 -1.47
N GLU A 52 22.75 -1.29 -0.56
CA GLU A 52 21.44 -1.93 -0.40
C GLU A 52 20.45 -1.60 -1.53
N ALA A 53 20.81 -0.75 -2.49
CA ALA A 53 20.02 -0.57 -3.71
C ALA A 53 20.21 -1.72 -4.72
N PHE A 54 21.26 -2.54 -4.57
CA PHE A 54 21.52 -3.68 -5.46
C PHE A 54 20.78 -4.93 -4.96
N ALA A 55 20.02 -5.60 -5.83
CA ALA A 55 19.34 -6.86 -5.44
C ALA A 55 20.32 -7.93 -4.92
N ALA A 56 21.54 -7.98 -5.49
CA ALA A 56 22.59 -8.89 -5.08
C ALA A 56 23.03 -8.77 -3.61
N THR A 57 22.97 -7.58 -3.01
CA THR A 57 23.38 -7.40 -1.61
C THR A 57 22.35 -7.97 -0.64
N HIS A 58 21.05 -7.87 -0.95
CA HIS A 58 20.00 -8.56 -0.20
C HIS A 58 20.17 -10.08 -0.24
N VAL A 59 20.61 -10.62 -1.39
CA VAL A 59 20.99 -12.04 -1.54
C VAL A 59 22.14 -12.42 -0.61
N ASN A 60 23.16 -11.57 -0.53
CA ASN A 60 24.28 -11.78 0.39
C ASN A 60 23.83 -11.84 1.86
N TYR A 61 22.93 -10.93 2.24
CA TYR A 61 22.50 -10.74 3.62
C TYR A 61 21.47 -11.77 4.10
N GLY A 62 21.01 -12.69 3.24
CA GLY A 62 19.96 -13.63 3.66
C GLY A 62 18.62 -12.94 3.84
N LYS A 63 18.38 -11.79 3.18
CA LYS A 63 17.20 -10.96 3.39
C LYS A 63 16.25 -11.06 2.20
N ALA A 64 14.98 -11.25 2.52
CA ALA A 64 13.88 -11.22 1.56
C ALA A 64 12.68 -10.50 2.20
N PRO A 65 11.75 -9.96 1.39
CA PRO A 65 10.48 -9.47 1.90
C PRO A 65 9.74 -10.55 2.69
N LEU A 66 9.11 -10.15 3.78
CA LEU A 66 8.20 -11.00 4.54
C LEU A 66 6.77 -10.69 4.12
N PHE A 67 6.00 -11.73 3.84
CA PHE A 67 4.56 -11.69 3.63
C PHE A 67 3.90 -12.31 4.85
N ASN A 68 3.21 -11.50 5.63
CA ASN A 68 2.54 -11.88 6.87
C ASN A 68 3.49 -12.53 7.88
N GLY A 69 4.72 -12.00 7.95
CA GLY A 69 5.76 -12.48 8.87
C GLY A 69 6.57 -13.68 8.38
N ALA A 70 6.29 -14.22 7.18
CA ALA A 70 7.03 -15.33 6.60
C ALA A 70 7.65 -14.94 5.24
N PRO A 71 8.86 -15.42 4.90
CA PRO A 71 9.42 -15.19 3.57
C PRO A 71 8.62 -15.99 2.51
N HIS A 72 8.62 -15.50 1.27
CA HIS A 72 8.20 -16.31 0.13
C HIS A 72 9.17 -17.47 -0.08
N GLU A 73 8.66 -18.65 -0.37
CA GLU A 73 9.49 -19.82 -0.65
C GLU A 73 10.14 -19.70 -2.03
N ASP A 74 11.42 -19.37 -2.07
CA ASP A 74 12.21 -19.27 -3.31
C ASP A 74 13.28 -20.37 -3.35
N SER A 75 13.02 -21.41 -4.15
CA SER A 75 13.94 -22.55 -4.33
C SER A 75 15.24 -22.19 -5.05
N SER A 76 15.29 -21.04 -5.72
CA SER A 76 16.46 -20.58 -6.49
C SER A 76 17.46 -19.75 -5.68
N TRP A 77 17.12 -19.42 -4.43
CA TRP A 77 17.89 -18.53 -3.56
C TRP A 77 19.38 -18.88 -3.45
N GLU A 78 19.69 -20.13 -3.08
CA GLU A 78 21.08 -20.59 -2.90
C GLU A 78 21.87 -20.57 -4.21
N SER A 79 21.19 -20.89 -5.33
CA SER A 79 21.83 -20.87 -6.65
C SER A 79 22.21 -19.46 -7.07
N ARG A 80 21.35 -18.47 -6.78
CA ARG A 80 21.67 -17.04 -7.02
C ARG A 80 22.84 -16.59 -6.16
N LYS A 81 22.89 -16.99 -4.90
CA LYS A 81 23.98 -16.64 -3.99
C LYS A 81 25.32 -17.18 -4.47
N GLU A 82 25.38 -18.45 -4.87
CA GLU A 82 26.57 -19.08 -5.46
C GLU A 82 27.02 -18.39 -6.76
N PHE A 83 26.07 -18.01 -7.62
CA PHE A 83 26.39 -17.26 -8.84
C PHE A 83 27.05 -15.91 -8.53
N ILE A 84 26.57 -15.18 -7.52
CA ILE A 84 27.08 -13.83 -7.22
C ILE A 84 28.43 -13.89 -6.51
N PHE A 85 28.58 -14.81 -5.55
CA PHE A 85 29.70 -14.83 -4.60
C PHE A 85 30.62 -16.05 -4.75
N SER A 86 30.71 -16.61 -5.97
CA SER A 86 31.57 -17.76 -6.25
C SER A 86 33.02 -17.51 -5.85
N SER A 87 33.67 -18.52 -5.26
CA SER A 87 35.09 -18.42 -4.86
C SER A 87 36.01 -18.18 -6.06
N GLY A 88 36.98 -17.27 -5.91
CA GLY A 88 38.02 -17.03 -6.91
C GLY A 88 37.76 -15.88 -7.89
N LEU A 89 36.67 -15.12 -7.72
CA LEU A 89 36.43 -13.90 -8.50
C LEU A 89 37.39 -12.77 -8.12
N SER A 90 37.78 -11.97 -9.10
CA SER A 90 38.40 -10.67 -8.83
C SER A 90 37.39 -9.69 -8.22
N ILE A 91 37.90 -8.57 -7.71
CA ILE A 91 37.06 -7.49 -7.21
C ILE A 91 36.20 -6.92 -8.35
N GLU A 92 36.79 -6.75 -9.53
CA GLU A 92 36.12 -6.21 -10.70
C GLU A 92 34.99 -7.14 -11.18
N GLU A 93 35.24 -8.45 -11.23
CA GLU A 93 34.24 -9.44 -11.61
C GLU A 93 33.10 -9.51 -10.60
N THR A 94 33.41 -9.41 -9.30
CA THR A 94 32.39 -9.37 -8.24
C THR A 94 31.50 -8.15 -8.37
N VAL A 95 32.08 -6.97 -8.62
CA VAL A 95 31.33 -5.72 -8.82
C VAL A 95 30.46 -5.78 -10.07
N GLU A 96 30.96 -6.37 -11.16
CA GLU A 96 30.19 -6.58 -12.38
C GLU A 96 28.99 -7.51 -12.14
N ARG A 97 29.18 -8.60 -11.40
CA ARG A 97 28.08 -9.52 -11.04
C ARG A 97 27.03 -8.86 -10.14
N ILE A 98 27.45 -8.09 -9.13
CA ILE A 98 26.52 -7.35 -8.26
C ILE A 98 25.61 -6.43 -9.10
N ARG A 99 26.17 -5.80 -10.13
CA ARG A 99 25.43 -4.89 -11.02
C ARG A 99 24.60 -5.60 -12.09
N SER A 100 24.87 -6.87 -12.38
CA SER A 100 24.15 -7.63 -13.40
C SER A 100 22.94 -8.40 -12.85
N VAL A 101 22.86 -8.58 -11.53
CA VAL A 101 21.71 -9.19 -10.87
C VAL A 101 20.55 -8.20 -10.83
N ASP A 102 19.51 -8.52 -11.59
CA ASP A 102 18.22 -7.83 -11.47
C ASP A 102 17.42 -8.42 -10.30
N GLY A 103 16.67 -7.57 -9.61
CA GLY A 103 15.68 -8.00 -8.61
C GLY A 103 14.41 -8.60 -9.23
N THR A 104 14.34 -8.68 -10.57
CA THR A 104 13.23 -9.30 -11.30
C THR A 104 13.59 -10.69 -11.82
N ALA A 105 12.60 -11.58 -11.88
CA ALA A 105 12.72 -12.93 -12.41
C ALA A 105 11.83 -13.10 -13.65
N THR A 106 12.35 -13.72 -14.71
CA THR A 106 11.60 -14.00 -15.95
C THR A 106 11.24 -15.47 -16.12
N ASP A 107 11.81 -16.32 -15.29
CA ASP A 107 11.80 -17.77 -15.34
C ASP A 107 10.81 -18.42 -14.36
N PHE A 108 10.12 -17.63 -13.53
CA PHE A 108 9.15 -18.16 -12.58
C PHE A 108 8.04 -18.98 -13.27
N GLY A 109 7.88 -20.20 -12.79
CA GLY A 109 6.83 -21.12 -13.22
C GLY A 109 5.44 -20.58 -12.88
N VAL A 110 4.41 -21.27 -13.37
CA VAL A 110 3.02 -20.92 -13.05
C VAL A 110 2.76 -21.03 -11.55
N ALA A 111 3.18 -22.13 -10.91
CA ALA A 111 2.95 -22.37 -9.49
C ALA A 111 3.61 -21.30 -8.61
N GLU A 112 4.88 -20.97 -8.88
CA GLU A 112 5.62 -19.92 -8.15
C GLU A 112 4.95 -18.55 -8.31
N ARG A 113 4.58 -18.16 -9.54
CA ARG A 113 3.87 -16.90 -9.77
C ARG A 113 2.52 -16.88 -9.06
N THR A 114 1.76 -17.96 -9.10
CA THR A 114 0.46 -18.06 -8.40
C THR A 114 0.64 -17.96 -6.88
N ALA A 115 1.66 -18.60 -6.31
CA ALA A 115 1.98 -18.49 -4.89
C ALA A 115 2.38 -17.05 -4.52
N LEU A 116 3.25 -16.41 -5.30
CA LEU A 116 3.66 -15.03 -5.06
C LEU A 116 2.47 -14.05 -5.14
N TRP A 117 1.60 -14.19 -6.14
CA TRP A 117 0.37 -13.39 -6.22
C TRP A 117 -0.52 -13.56 -4.99
N ARG A 118 -0.63 -14.79 -4.46
CA ARG A 118 -1.38 -15.08 -3.23
C ARG A 118 -0.74 -14.38 -2.03
N ASP A 119 0.58 -14.48 -1.88
CA ASP A 119 1.30 -13.89 -0.75
C ASP A 119 1.15 -12.36 -0.73
N TYR A 120 1.29 -11.70 -1.88
CA TYR A 120 1.00 -10.27 -2.04
C TYR A 120 -0.45 -9.94 -1.69
N TRP A 121 -1.41 -10.74 -2.17
CA TRP A 121 -2.82 -10.46 -1.90
C TRP A 121 -3.13 -10.50 -0.39
N LEU A 122 -2.67 -11.54 0.29
CA LEU A 122 -2.89 -11.72 1.72
C LEU A 122 -2.19 -10.64 2.55
N GLU A 123 -0.96 -10.25 2.18
CA GLU A 123 -0.25 -9.13 2.81
C GLU A 123 -1.06 -7.83 2.73
N TYR A 124 -1.55 -7.48 1.54
CA TYR A 124 -2.34 -6.26 1.35
C TYR A 124 -3.67 -6.30 2.13
N ILE A 125 -4.34 -7.45 2.20
CA ILE A 125 -5.54 -7.62 3.04
C ILE A 125 -5.20 -7.36 4.51
N ASN A 126 -4.10 -7.92 5.00
CA ASN A 126 -3.71 -7.78 6.41
C ASN A 126 -3.31 -6.34 6.76
N ILE A 127 -2.53 -5.66 5.91
CA ILE A 127 -2.21 -4.24 6.10
C ILE A 127 -3.48 -3.38 6.02
N PHE A 128 -4.37 -3.65 5.06
CA PHE A 128 -5.66 -2.96 4.99
C PHE A 128 -6.46 -3.13 6.28
N ASN A 129 -6.57 -4.36 6.80
CA ASN A 129 -7.26 -4.64 8.06
C ASN A 129 -6.68 -3.81 9.22
N VAL A 130 -5.35 -3.79 9.40
CA VAL A 130 -4.69 -2.97 10.42
C VAL A 130 -5.01 -1.47 10.25
N LEU A 131 -4.97 -0.98 9.01
CA LEU A 131 -5.25 0.42 8.70
C LEU A 131 -6.73 0.79 8.91
N THR A 132 -7.67 -0.10 8.66
CA THR A 132 -9.09 0.15 8.98
C THR A 132 -9.33 0.28 10.49
N GLY A 133 -8.56 -0.42 11.33
CA GLY A 133 -8.65 -0.31 12.79
C GLY A 133 -7.96 0.93 13.35
N THR A 134 -6.90 1.42 12.70
CA THR A 134 -6.05 2.49 13.24
C THR A 134 -6.25 3.85 12.56
N HIS A 135 -6.52 3.87 11.26
CA HIS A 135 -6.65 5.06 10.42
C HIS A 135 -7.83 4.93 9.42
N PRO A 136 -9.07 4.68 9.88
CA PRO A 136 -10.21 4.43 8.99
C PRO A 136 -10.57 5.60 8.06
N ASP A 137 -10.21 6.82 8.43
CA ASP A 137 -10.48 8.06 7.70
C ASP A 137 -9.32 8.50 6.79
N SER A 138 -8.32 7.64 6.57
CA SER A 138 -7.15 7.97 5.76
C SER A 138 -7.34 7.57 4.29
N VAL A 139 -6.97 8.48 3.38
CA VAL A 139 -6.89 8.17 1.93
C VAL A 139 -5.91 7.03 1.64
N ALA A 140 -4.87 6.87 2.48
CA ALA A 140 -3.94 5.76 2.37
C ALA A 140 -4.60 4.41 2.70
N THR A 141 -5.49 4.37 3.68
CA THR A 141 -6.27 3.16 4.03
C THR A 141 -7.14 2.74 2.86
N VAL A 142 -7.84 3.70 2.23
CA VAL A 142 -8.67 3.43 1.06
C VAL A 142 -7.82 2.98 -0.13
N PHE A 143 -6.66 3.61 -0.37
CA PHE A 143 -5.72 3.17 -1.40
C PHE A 143 -5.27 1.72 -1.20
N VAL A 144 -4.86 1.33 0.02
CA VAL A 144 -4.43 -0.04 0.30
C VAL A 144 -5.57 -1.04 0.11
N GLY A 145 -6.79 -0.74 0.57
CA GLY A 145 -7.96 -1.60 0.36
C GLY A 145 -8.32 -1.78 -1.12
N ARG A 146 -8.25 -0.68 -1.88
CA ARG A 146 -8.44 -0.68 -3.33
C ARG A 146 -7.38 -1.53 -4.05
N GLN A 147 -6.12 -1.46 -3.61
CA GLN A 147 -5.04 -2.29 -4.15
C GLN A 147 -5.21 -3.77 -3.79
N ALA A 148 -5.65 -4.08 -2.57
CA ALA A 148 -5.95 -5.45 -2.17
C ALA A 148 -7.01 -6.09 -3.09
N ILE A 149 -8.04 -5.33 -3.51
CA ILE A 149 -9.05 -5.81 -4.47
C ILE A 149 -8.44 -6.04 -5.85
N GLU A 150 -7.63 -5.10 -6.35
CA GLU A 150 -6.96 -5.23 -7.65
C GLU A 150 -6.09 -6.49 -7.71
N ILE A 151 -5.24 -6.67 -6.70
CA ILE A 151 -4.35 -7.82 -6.58
C ILE A 151 -5.18 -9.10 -6.47
N GLY A 152 -6.28 -9.10 -5.72
CA GLY A 152 -7.20 -10.23 -5.62
C GLY A 152 -7.80 -10.65 -6.96
N PHE A 153 -8.32 -9.70 -7.76
CA PHE A 153 -8.81 -10.03 -9.10
C PHE A 153 -7.71 -10.57 -10.00
N LYS A 154 -6.52 -9.96 -10.00
CA LYS A 154 -5.38 -10.42 -10.81
C LYS A 154 -4.91 -11.81 -10.40
N TYR A 155 -4.84 -12.09 -9.09
CA TYR A 155 -4.51 -13.40 -8.56
C TYR A 155 -5.50 -14.45 -9.03
N LEU A 156 -6.81 -14.21 -8.85
CA LEU A 156 -7.86 -15.16 -9.23
C LEU A 156 -7.85 -15.40 -10.74
N LEU A 157 -7.85 -14.33 -11.55
CA LEU A 157 -7.74 -14.45 -13.00
C LEU A 157 -6.51 -15.24 -13.43
N PHE A 158 -5.33 -14.92 -12.88
CA PHE A 158 -4.10 -15.63 -13.19
C PHE A 158 -4.15 -17.10 -12.76
N LYS A 159 -4.73 -17.40 -11.59
CA LYS A 159 -4.89 -18.77 -11.09
C LYS A 159 -5.76 -19.63 -12.01
N ASN A 160 -6.77 -19.05 -12.65
CA ASN A 160 -7.70 -19.76 -13.53
C ASN A 160 -7.28 -19.81 -14.99
N THR A 161 -6.79 -18.69 -15.54
CA THR A 161 -6.56 -18.54 -16.99
C THR A 161 -5.09 -18.33 -17.35
N TYR A 162 -4.21 -18.17 -16.35
CA TYR A 162 -2.80 -17.76 -16.53
C TYR A 162 -2.62 -16.41 -17.22
N HIS A 163 -3.70 -15.63 -17.32
CA HIS A 163 -3.71 -14.31 -17.91
C HIS A 163 -4.60 -13.37 -17.11
N PHE A 164 -4.34 -12.07 -17.23
CA PHE A 164 -5.20 -11.00 -16.75
C PHE A 164 -4.92 -9.74 -17.57
N PRO A 165 -5.91 -8.86 -17.73
CA PRO A 165 -5.73 -7.57 -18.39
C PRO A 165 -4.65 -6.74 -17.69
N LYS A 166 -3.68 -6.20 -18.45
CA LYS A 166 -2.63 -5.31 -17.92
C LYS A 166 -3.17 -3.91 -17.67
N THR A 167 -4.11 -3.81 -16.74
CA THR A 167 -4.78 -2.60 -16.31
C THR A 167 -4.80 -2.51 -14.79
N HIS A 168 -5.08 -1.31 -14.31
CA HIS A 168 -5.40 -1.05 -12.91
C HIS A 168 -6.91 -0.85 -12.70
N ASP A 169 -7.71 -0.72 -13.75
CA ASP A 169 -9.16 -0.45 -13.67
C ASP A 169 -9.93 -1.63 -13.03
N LEU A 170 -10.56 -1.38 -11.86
CA LEU A 170 -11.33 -2.42 -11.15
C LEU A 170 -12.59 -2.83 -11.91
N GLY A 171 -13.22 -1.93 -12.65
CA GLY A 171 -14.40 -2.24 -13.47
C GLY A 171 -14.07 -3.19 -14.63
N VAL A 172 -12.88 -3.06 -15.23
CA VAL A 172 -12.38 -4.02 -16.22
C VAL A 172 -12.04 -5.36 -15.56
N LEU A 173 -11.28 -5.34 -14.46
CA LEU A 173 -10.84 -6.57 -13.78
C LEU A 173 -12.00 -7.38 -13.20
N SER A 174 -12.99 -6.73 -12.60
CA SER A 174 -14.17 -7.40 -12.02
C SER A 174 -15.05 -8.06 -13.06
N ARG A 175 -15.29 -7.41 -14.22
CA ARG A 175 -16.02 -8.03 -15.33
C ARG A 175 -15.27 -9.18 -15.95
N GLU A 176 -13.95 -9.06 -16.12
CA GLU A 176 -13.12 -10.16 -16.59
C GLU A 176 -13.17 -11.34 -15.62
N PHE A 177 -13.10 -11.08 -14.31
CA PHE A 177 -13.25 -12.08 -13.27
C PHE A 177 -14.58 -12.83 -13.38
N LEU A 178 -15.71 -12.12 -13.44
CA LEU A 178 -17.03 -12.76 -13.60
C LEU A 178 -17.16 -13.50 -14.94
N SER A 179 -16.58 -12.98 -16.01
CA SER A 179 -16.55 -13.66 -17.31
C SER A 179 -15.77 -14.99 -17.24
N ALA A 180 -14.59 -14.98 -16.62
CA ALA A 180 -13.69 -16.12 -16.54
C ALA A 180 -14.22 -17.26 -15.64
N TYR A 181 -15.05 -16.92 -14.64
CA TYR A 181 -15.59 -17.88 -13.68
C TYR A 181 -17.10 -18.14 -13.83
N GLY A 182 -17.77 -17.42 -14.72
CA GLY A 182 -19.22 -17.48 -14.92
C GLY A 182 -20.01 -16.69 -13.87
N VAL A 183 -21.35 -16.86 -13.87
CA VAL A 183 -22.22 -16.22 -12.87
C VAL A 183 -21.85 -16.78 -11.49
N GLY A 184 -21.11 -15.99 -10.71
CA GLY A 184 -20.77 -16.32 -9.34
C GLY A 184 -22.01 -16.63 -8.50
N GLY A 185 -21.82 -17.26 -7.34
CA GLY A 185 -22.91 -17.42 -6.38
C GLY A 185 -23.55 -16.07 -6.02
N LYS A 186 -24.81 -16.06 -5.56
CA LYS A 186 -25.56 -14.82 -5.21
C LYS A 186 -24.79 -13.84 -4.32
N TYR A 187 -23.83 -14.33 -3.54
CA TYR A 187 -22.99 -13.48 -2.70
C TYR A 187 -22.00 -12.59 -3.48
N LEU A 188 -21.74 -12.84 -4.76
CA LEU A 188 -20.93 -12.00 -5.64
C LEU A 188 -21.76 -10.96 -6.42
N GLU A 189 -23.09 -10.95 -6.24
CA GLU A 189 -23.97 -9.96 -6.86
C GLU A 189 -23.51 -8.53 -6.51
N TYR A 190 -23.54 -7.64 -7.50
CA TYR A 190 -23.12 -6.24 -7.45
C TYR A 190 -21.62 -5.97 -7.24
N VAL A 191 -20.75 -6.99 -7.17
CA VAL A 191 -19.30 -6.74 -7.04
C VAL A 191 -18.75 -6.00 -8.26
N ASP A 192 -19.10 -6.43 -9.47
CA ASP A 192 -18.68 -5.77 -10.71
C ASP A 192 -19.37 -4.42 -10.90
N ASP A 193 -20.68 -4.33 -10.66
CA ASP A 193 -21.42 -3.07 -10.71
C ASP A 193 -20.79 -2.03 -9.78
N PHE A 194 -20.47 -2.40 -8.54
CA PHE A 194 -19.79 -1.53 -7.60
C PHE A 194 -18.43 -1.08 -8.17
N CYS A 195 -17.59 -2.00 -8.64
CA CYS A 195 -16.28 -1.66 -9.19
C CYS A 195 -16.37 -0.73 -10.42
N VAL A 196 -17.33 -0.96 -11.31
CA VAL A 196 -17.56 -0.12 -12.50
C VAL A 196 -18.02 1.27 -12.09
N LEU A 197 -18.98 1.38 -11.16
CA LEU A 197 -19.47 2.67 -10.68
C LEU A 197 -18.41 3.42 -9.88
N TYR A 198 -17.63 2.71 -9.06
CA TYR A 198 -16.50 3.26 -8.32
C TYR A 198 -15.46 3.88 -9.28
N CYS A 199 -14.99 3.13 -10.28
CA CYS A 199 -14.04 3.65 -11.27
C CYS A 199 -14.59 4.86 -12.04
N LYS A 200 -15.89 4.83 -12.38
CA LYS A 200 -16.50 5.92 -13.15
C LYS A 200 -16.71 7.19 -12.34
N TYR A 201 -17.30 7.08 -11.15
CA TYR A 201 -17.83 8.23 -10.41
C TYR A 201 -16.93 8.70 -9.28
N LEU A 202 -16.13 7.81 -8.69
CA LEU A 202 -15.18 8.18 -7.65
C LEU A 202 -13.80 8.40 -8.23
N GLU A 203 -13.30 7.45 -9.02
CA GLU A 203 -11.98 7.60 -9.65
C GLU A 203 -12.00 8.57 -10.86
N GLY A 204 -13.18 8.91 -11.38
CA GLY A 204 -13.31 9.73 -12.58
C GLY A 204 -12.65 9.11 -13.82
N GLY A 205 -12.54 7.77 -13.85
CA GLY A 205 -11.81 7.01 -14.86
C GLY A 205 -10.29 6.95 -14.67
N ASN A 206 -9.77 7.40 -13.52
CA ASN A 206 -8.33 7.39 -13.22
C ASN A 206 -7.99 6.22 -12.28
N PRO A 207 -7.49 5.08 -12.78
CA PRO A 207 -7.28 3.90 -11.95
C PRO A 207 -6.14 4.05 -10.93
N GLU A 208 -5.43 5.19 -10.95
CA GLU A 208 -4.42 5.60 -9.98
C GLU A 208 -5.01 6.48 -8.86
N TYR A 209 -6.34 6.48 -8.69
CA TYR A 209 -7.04 7.25 -7.65
C TYR A 209 -6.46 6.97 -6.25
N PHE A 210 -6.41 8.03 -5.42
CA PHE A 210 -5.68 8.10 -4.13
C PHE A 210 -4.16 7.87 -4.16
N ARG A 211 -3.56 7.42 -5.27
CA ARG A 211 -2.09 7.32 -5.38
C ARG A 211 -1.44 8.69 -5.42
N PHE A 212 -2.08 9.62 -6.13
CA PHE A 212 -1.66 11.02 -6.26
C PHE A 212 -2.90 11.93 -6.18
N PRO A 213 -2.75 13.19 -5.74
CA PRO A 213 -3.84 14.16 -5.75
C PRO A 213 -4.13 14.72 -7.15
N GLU A 214 -3.18 14.62 -8.08
CA GLU A 214 -3.29 15.07 -9.47
C GLU A 214 -3.44 13.89 -10.42
N TYR A 215 -4.41 14.00 -11.33
CA TYR A 215 -4.78 12.99 -12.30
C TYR A 215 -4.59 13.49 -13.73
N LYS A 216 -4.76 12.58 -14.70
CA LYS A 216 -4.67 12.92 -16.12
C LYS A 216 -5.63 14.08 -16.43
N SER A 217 -5.18 14.95 -17.34
CA SER A 217 -5.91 16.16 -17.77
C SER A 217 -6.08 17.24 -16.70
N ASN A 218 -5.12 17.38 -15.78
CA ASN A 218 -5.12 18.40 -14.71
C ASN A 218 -6.36 18.32 -13.81
N ASN A 219 -6.91 17.12 -13.63
CA ASN A 219 -7.99 16.88 -12.68
C ASN A 219 -7.38 16.61 -11.30
N TYR A 220 -8.00 17.11 -10.24
CA TYR A 220 -7.51 16.92 -8.88
C TYR A 220 -8.53 16.21 -8.00
N PHE A 221 -8.03 15.43 -7.04
CA PHE A 221 -8.86 14.93 -5.96
C PHE A 221 -9.31 16.09 -5.07
N ALA A 222 -10.60 16.41 -5.14
CA ALA A 222 -11.16 17.56 -4.43
C ALA A 222 -11.24 17.39 -2.90
N GLY A 223 -11.10 16.16 -2.38
CA GLY A 223 -11.04 15.87 -0.93
C GLY A 223 -12.28 16.17 -0.10
N THR A 224 -13.35 16.74 -0.68
CA THR A 224 -14.42 17.41 0.08
C THR A 224 -15.77 16.69 0.08
N CYS A 225 -15.94 15.61 -0.68
CA CYS A 225 -17.23 14.90 -0.82
C CYS A 225 -17.05 13.37 -0.87
N LEU A 226 -16.34 12.78 0.10
CA LEU A 226 -16.05 11.34 0.09
C LEU A 226 -16.10 10.70 1.47
N ASP A 227 -16.98 9.71 1.63
CA ASP A 227 -17.06 8.90 2.85
C ASP A 227 -16.06 7.74 2.76
N LEU A 228 -14.88 7.93 3.37
CA LEU A 228 -13.81 6.94 3.37
C LEU A 228 -14.15 5.72 4.21
N LYS A 229 -14.94 5.86 5.29
CA LYS A 229 -15.36 4.70 6.10
C LYS A 229 -16.30 3.81 5.32
N TRP A 230 -17.24 4.40 4.59
CA TRP A 230 -18.15 3.66 3.72
C TRP A 230 -17.39 2.93 2.60
N LEU A 231 -16.37 3.57 2.01
CA LEU A 231 -15.51 2.89 1.03
C LEU A 231 -14.74 1.73 1.65
N CYS A 232 -14.09 1.95 2.79
CA CYS A 232 -13.39 0.89 3.52
C CYS A 232 -14.32 -0.29 3.83
N HIS A 233 -15.57 -0.03 4.26
CA HIS A 233 -16.55 -1.06 4.51
C HIS A 233 -16.88 -1.88 3.26
N ASN A 234 -17.17 -1.23 2.12
CA ASN A 234 -17.47 -1.94 0.89
C ASN A 234 -16.26 -2.71 0.35
N PHE A 235 -15.06 -2.16 0.50
CA PHE A 235 -13.84 -2.86 0.12
C PHE A 235 -13.61 -4.11 0.96
N ALA A 236 -13.80 -4.02 2.28
CA ALA A 236 -13.74 -5.17 3.16
C ALA A 236 -14.77 -6.25 2.77
N LEU A 237 -16.00 -5.85 2.41
CA LEU A 237 -17.01 -6.78 1.92
C LEU A 237 -16.63 -7.47 0.60
N ILE A 238 -16.07 -6.73 -0.36
CA ILE A 238 -15.57 -7.29 -1.62
C ILE A 238 -14.45 -8.30 -1.33
N LEU A 239 -13.46 -7.91 -0.53
CA LEU A 239 -12.36 -8.80 -0.15
C LEU A 239 -12.86 -10.07 0.53
N LEU A 240 -13.80 -9.95 1.47
CA LEU A 240 -14.41 -11.10 2.14
C LEU A 240 -15.07 -12.06 1.13
N LYS A 241 -15.80 -11.52 0.15
CA LYS A 241 -16.43 -12.34 -0.90
C LYS A 241 -15.39 -13.04 -1.78
N LEU A 242 -14.29 -12.36 -2.13
CA LEU A 242 -13.21 -12.94 -2.93
C LEU A 242 -12.41 -14.00 -2.15
N ILE A 243 -12.13 -13.76 -0.87
CA ILE A 243 -11.49 -14.73 0.05
C ILE A 243 -12.34 -16.00 0.15
N HIS A 244 -13.65 -15.83 0.35
CA HIS A 244 -14.60 -16.94 0.42
C HIS A 244 -14.66 -17.71 -0.91
N PHE A 245 -14.68 -16.98 -2.04
CA PHE A 245 -14.63 -17.57 -3.37
C PHE A 245 -13.38 -18.45 -3.58
N ASP A 246 -12.23 -18.04 -3.05
CA ASP A 246 -10.98 -18.81 -3.15
C ASP A 246 -10.83 -19.90 -2.07
N HIS A 247 -11.85 -20.08 -1.20
CA HIS A 247 -11.82 -21.00 -0.06
C HIS A 247 -10.71 -20.71 0.95
N LEU A 248 -10.37 -19.42 1.12
CA LEU A 248 -9.33 -18.97 2.05
C LEU A 248 -9.90 -18.50 3.41
N ASP A 249 -11.16 -18.80 3.71
CA ASP A 249 -11.83 -18.37 4.95
C ASP A 249 -11.04 -18.75 6.22
N ALA A 250 -10.41 -19.92 6.24
CA ALA A 250 -9.66 -20.40 7.40
C ALA A 250 -8.37 -19.62 7.69
N VAL A 251 -7.83 -18.90 6.71
CA VAL A 251 -6.63 -18.05 6.88
C VAL A 251 -6.93 -16.84 7.77
N PHE A 252 -8.18 -16.40 7.82
CA PHE A 252 -8.61 -15.17 8.48
C PHE A 252 -9.57 -15.43 9.68
N LYS A 253 -9.57 -16.66 10.22
CA LYS A 253 -10.34 -17.03 11.41
C LYS A 253 -9.56 -16.86 12.70
#